data_AF-A0AAD8G8W2-F1
#
_entry.id   AF-A0AAD8G8W2-F1
#
_cell.length_a   1.000
_cell.length_b   1.000
_cell.length_c   1.000
_cell.angle_alpha   90.00
_cell.angle_beta   90.00
_cell.angle_gamma   90.00
#
_symmetry.space_group_name_H-M   'P 1'
#
loop_
_entity.id
_entity.type
_entity.pdbx_description
1 polymer ?
#
loop_
_entity_poly.entity_id
_entity_poly.type
_entity_poly.pdbx_seq_one_letter_code
_entity_poly.pdbx_strand_id
1 'polypeptide(L)'
;MGDPKKATKELCCAVFGWKILATHSLTGKTSNAFRNKEAKPSLDPGKTADIIHFINAKTGMEKKIIKQAISQKCSDEEKISKRKLSSEH
;
A
#
# COMPACT_ATOMS: atom_id res chain seq x y z
N MET A 1 18.02 -12.28 8.82
CA MET A 1 17.57 -11.07 8.10
C MET A 1 16.05 -11.13 7.95
N GLY A 2 15.32 -10.10 8.38
CA GLY A 2 13.85 -10.09 8.32
C GLY A 2 13.32 -10.02 6.88
N ASP A 3 12.06 -10.43 6.67
CA ASP A 3 11.42 -10.40 5.35
C ASP A 3 11.32 -8.94 4.83
N PRO A 4 11.93 -8.62 3.68
CA PRO A 4 12.02 -7.25 3.18
C PRO A 4 10.66 -6.71 2.71
N LYS A 5 9.69 -7.60 2.39
CA LYS A 5 8.30 -7.19 2.12
C LYS A 5 7.61 -6.77 3.41
N LYS A 6 7.84 -7.48 4.52
CA LYS A 6 7.35 -7.08 5.85
C LYS A 6 7.91 -5.71 6.25
N ALA A 7 9.21 -5.49 6.09
CA ALA A 7 9.83 -4.19 6.37
C ALA A 7 9.21 -3.05 5.52
N THR A 8 8.92 -3.32 4.25
CA THR A 8 8.22 -2.36 3.36
C THR A 8 6.82 -2.02 3.92
N LYS A 9 6.07 -3.04 4.34
CA LYS A 9 4.71 -2.87 4.91
C LYS A 9 4.72 -2.05 6.20
N GLU A 10 5.69 -2.32 7.08
CA GLU A 10 5.86 -1.60 8.34
C GLU A 10 6.24 -0.13 8.11
N LEU A 11 7.16 0.14 7.17
CA LEU A 11 7.53 1.49 6.79
C LEU A 11 6.36 2.27 6.18
N CYS A 12 5.57 1.66 5.30
CA CYS A 12 4.36 2.29 4.78
C CYS A 12 3.36 2.66 5.87
N CYS A 13 3.20 1.81 6.89
CA CYS A 13 2.34 2.10 8.03
C CYS A 13 2.85 3.30 8.83
N ALA A 14 4.16 3.38 9.05
CA ALA A 14 4.78 4.50 9.75
C ALA A 14 4.69 5.83 8.98
N VAL A 15 4.82 5.81 7.63
CA VAL A 15 4.85 7.04 6.81
C VAL A 15 3.45 7.57 6.47
N PHE A 16 2.51 6.68 6.14
CA PHE A 16 1.17 7.07 5.69
C PHE A 16 0.10 6.91 6.77
N GLY A 17 0.31 6.01 7.73
CA GLY A 17 -0.71 5.63 8.69
C GLY A 17 -1.73 4.65 8.11
N TRP A 18 -2.34 3.87 9.00
CA TRP A 18 -3.31 2.83 8.63
C TRP A 18 -4.52 3.37 7.85
N LYS A 19 -5.04 4.53 8.25
CA LYS A 19 -6.23 5.15 7.64
C LYS A 19 -6.01 5.53 6.17
N ILE A 20 -4.83 6.07 5.84
CA ILE A 20 -4.48 6.41 4.46
C ILE A 20 -4.29 5.12 3.65
N LEU A 21 -3.60 4.11 4.19
CA LEU A 21 -3.41 2.83 3.51
C LEU A 21 -4.72 2.08 3.23
N ALA A 22 -5.73 2.22 4.09
CA ALA A 22 -7.05 1.61 3.89
C ALA A 22 -7.91 2.31 2.82
N THR A 23 -7.67 3.61 2.59
CA THR A 23 -8.51 4.47 1.72
C THR A 23 -7.86 4.79 0.38
N HIS A 24 -6.53 4.83 0.31
CA HIS A 24 -5.75 5.19 -0.87
C HIS A 24 -5.10 3.97 -1.51
N SER A 25 -4.83 4.05 -2.83
CA SER A 25 -4.14 3.02 -3.62
C SER A 25 -2.77 3.49 -4.11
N LEU A 26 -1.90 2.56 -4.52
CA LEU A 26 -0.57 2.92 -5.06
C LEU A 26 -0.63 3.77 -6.34
N THR A 27 -1.58 3.50 -7.24
CA THR A 27 -1.65 4.16 -8.56
C THR A 27 -2.97 4.90 -8.79
N GLY A 28 -3.92 4.80 -7.87
CA GLY A 28 -5.29 5.29 -8.03
C GLY A 28 -6.06 4.69 -9.22
N LYS A 29 -5.50 3.67 -9.90
CA LYS A 29 -6.14 3.06 -11.06
C LYS A 29 -7.18 2.04 -10.61
N THR A 30 -8.41 2.16 -11.11
CA THR A 30 -9.38 1.08 -11.11
C THR A 30 -8.81 -0.06 -11.95
N SER A 31 -8.58 -1.23 -11.36
CA SER A 31 -8.19 -2.40 -12.15
C SER A 31 -9.28 -2.66 -13.20
N ASN A 32 -8.90 -3.12 -14.41
CA ASN A 32 -9.84 -3.24 -15.54
C ASN A 32 -11.08 -4.12 -15.21
N ALA A 33 -10.90 -5.08 -14.29
CA ALA A 33 -11.95 -5.95 -13.75
C ALA A 33 -12.95 -5.26 -12.78
N PHE A 34 -12.66 -4.03 -12.34
CA PHE A 34 -13.46 -3.26 -11.38
C PHE A 34 -13.76 -1.84 -11.88
N ARG A 35 -13.98 -1.68 -13.19
CA ARG A 35 -14.30 -0.40 -13.85
C ARG A 35 -15.55 0.31 -13.26
N ASN A 36 -16.40 -0.42 -12.53
CA ASN A 36 -17.61 0.09 -11.88
C ASN A 36 -17.37 0.66 -10.46
N LYS A 37 -16.15 0.57 -9.90
CA LYS A 37 -15.83 1.13 -8.58
C LYS A 37 -15.11 2.46 -8.70
N GLU A 38 -15.41 3.38 -7.80
CA GLU A 38 -14.77 4.69 -7.72
C GLU A 38 -13.25 4.53 -7.59
N ALA A 39 -12.52 5.34 -8.37
CA ALA A 39 -11.06 5.34 -8.33
C ALA A 39 -10.58 5.84 -6.97
N LYS A 40 -9.88 4.98 -6.22
CA LYS A 40 -9.28 5.41 -4.96
C LYS A 40 -8.23 6.48 -5.21
N PRO A 41 -8.09 7.49 -4.33
CA PRO A 41 -7.01 8.45 -4.42
C PRO A 41 -5.65 7.75 -4.36
N SER A 42 -4.66 8.25 -5.10
CA SER A 42 -3.29 7.71 -5.07
C SER A 42 -2.56 8.14 -3.79
N LEU A 43 -1.70 7.27 -3.26
CA LEU A 43 -0.72 7.67 -2.25
C LEU A 43 0.12 8.83 -2.77
N ASP A 44 0.63 9.65 -1.84
CA ASP A 44 1.53 10.75 -2.16
C ASP A 44 2.72 10.23 -2.98
N PRO A 45 2.92 10.69 -4.22
CA PRO A 45 3.92 10.14 -5.11
C PRO A 45 5.35 10.44 -4.64
N GLY A 46 5.56 11.55 -3.92
CA GLY A 46 6.86 11.91 -3.33
C GLY A 46 7.26 10.91 -2.26
N LYS A 47 6.44 10.78 -1.21
CA LYS A 47 6.65 9.80 -0.12
C LYS A 47 6.77 8.37 -0.64
N THR A 48 5.99 8.02 -1.67
CA THR A 48 6.05 6.69 -2.29
C THR A 48 7.40 6.46 -2.99
N ALA A 49 7.92 7.46 -3.70
CA ALA A 49 9.22 7.38 -4.35
C ALA A 49 10.36 7.25 -3.33
N ASP A 50 10.32 8.02 -2.24
CA ASP A 50 11.29 7.94 -1.15
C ASP A 50 11.32 6.57 -0.49
N ILE A 51 10.16 5.99 -0.18
CA ILE A 51 10.06 4.63 0.37
C ILE A 51 10.67 3.61 -0.58
N ILE A 52 10.36 3.71 -1.88
CA ILE A 52 10.90 2.78 -2.89
C ILE A 52 12.42 2.89 -2.97
N HIS A 53 12.94 4.11 -2.99
CA HIS A 53 14.38 4.35 -3.04
C HIS A 53 15.08 3.82 -1.78
N PHE A 54 14.54 4.13 -0.60
CA PHE A 54 15.08 3.69 0.68
C PHE A 54 15.10 2.16 0.82
N ILE A 55 13.99 1.48 0.50
CA ILE A 55 13.93 0.02 0.58
C ILE A 55 14.84 -0.63 -0.48
N ASN A 56 14.91 -0.08 -1.69
CA ASN A 56 15.81 -0.58 -2.73
C ASN A 56 17.28 -0.46 -2.29
N ALA A 57 17.68 0.69 -1.75
CA ALA A 57 19.04 0.91 -1.25
C ALA A 57 19.38 -0.01 -0.05
N LYS A 58 18.41 -0.26 0.84
CA LYS A 58 18.63 -1.06 2.06
C LYS A 58 18.58 -2.58 1.83
N THR A 59 17.78 -3.05 0.88
CA THR A 59 17.49 -4.48 0.69
C THR A 59 17.95 -5.04 -0.64
N GLY A 60 18.30 -4.19 -1.60
CA GLY A 60 18.61 -4.59 -2.98
C GLY A 60 17.39 -5.05 -3.80
N MET A 61 16.17 -5.04 -3.23
CA MET A 61 14.98 -5.50 -3.94
C MET A 61 14.62 -4.62 -5.13
N GLU A 62 14.15 -5.23 -6.22
CA GLU A 62 13.68 -4.50 -7.39
C GLU A 62 12.50 -3.57 -7.04
N LYS A 63 12.51 -2.35 -7.59
CA LYS A 63 11.45 -1.35 -7.42
C LYS A 63 10.05 -1.90 -7.73
N LYS A 64 9.94 -2.84 -8.67
CA LYS A 64 8.67 -3.53 -9.02
C LYS A 64 8.14 -4.37 -7.86
N ILE A 65 9.01 -5.12 -7.18
CA ILE A 65 8.65 -5.95 -6.02
C ILE A 65 8.22 -5.05 -4.86
N ILE A 66 8.92 -3.93 -4.65
CA ILE A 66 8.56 -2.94 -3.62
C ILE A 66 7.18 -2.35 -3.92
N LYS A 67 6.93 -1.91 -5.16
CA LYS A 67 5.62 -1.43 -5.61
C LYS A 67 4.52 -2.48 -5.39
N GLN A 68 4.76 -3.75 -5.72
CA GLN A 68 3.80 -4.82 -5.45
C GLN A 68 3.51 -4.98 -3.95
N ALA A 69 4.53 -4.91 -3.09
CA ALA A 69 4.36 -5.00 -1.64
C ALA A 69 3.51 -3.84 -1.08
N ILE A 70 3.73 -2.61 -1.57
CA ILE A 70 2.91 -1.44 -1.19
C ILE A 70 1.46 -1.62 -1.65
N SER A 71 1.25 -2.04 -2.90
CA SER A 71 -0.09 -2.30 -3.44
C SER A 71 -0.84 -3.37 -2.65
N GLN A 72 -0.15 -4.46 -2.31
CA GLN A 72 -0.70 -5.53 -1.49
C GLN A 72 -1.06 -5.03 -0.08
N LYS A 73 -0.23 -4.18 0.52
CA LYS A 73 -0.50 -3.61 1.84
C LYS A 73 -1.78 -2.77 1.84
N CYS A 74 -1.93 -1.86 0.89
CA CYS A 74 -3.17 -1.10 0.70
C CYS A 74 -4.40 -2.02 0.58
N SER A 75 -4.29 -3.08 -0.21
CA SER A 75 -5.37 -4.04 -0.42
C SER A 75 -5.75 -4.80 0.87
N ASP A 76 -4.75 -5.15 1.69
CA ASP A 76 -4.96 -5.76 3.00
C ASP A 76 -5.66 -4.80 3.96
N GLU A 77 -5.16 -3.57 4.09
CA GLU A 77 -5.75 -2.58 5.01
C GLU A 77 -7.19 -2.24 4.62
N GLU A 78 -7.50 -2.17 3.31
CA GLU A 78 -8.87 -1.97 2.85
C GLU A 78 -9.78 -3.13 3.28
N LYS A 79 -9.35 -4.39 3.07
CA LYS A 79 -10.14 -5.57 3.46
C LYS A 79 -10.39 -5.59 4.97
N ILE A 80 -9.37 -5.28 5.76
CA ILE A 80 -9.48 -5.20 7.21
C ILE A 80 -10.44 -4.07 7.59
N SER A 81 -10.32 -2.89 7.01
CA SER A 81 -11.21 -1.75 7.26
C SER A 81 -12.66 -2.08 6.95
N LYS A 82 -12.93 -2.76 5.82
CA LYS A 82 -14.28 -3.21 5.44
C LYS A 82 -14.84 -4.26 6.41
N ARG A 83 -14.00 -5.21 6.87
CA ARG A 83 -14.41 -6.21 7.88
C ARG A 83 -14.72 -5.58 9.22
N LYS A 84 -13.95 -4.56 9.64
CA LYS A 84 -14.19 -3.83 10.89
C LYS A 84 -15.50 -3.05 10.85
N LEU A 85 -15.81 -2.39 9.72
CA LEU A 85 -17.10 -1.73 9.50
C LEU A 85 -18.31 -2.69 9.52
N SER A 86 -18.10 -3.96 9.13
CA SER A 86 -19.18 -4.97 9.11
C SER A 86 -19.40 -5.68 10.46
N SER A 87 -18.55 -5.44 11.46
CA SER A 87 -18.63 -6.10 12.78
C SER A 87 -19.24 -5.19 13.86
N GLU A 88 -19.76 -4.02 13.48
CA GLU A 88 -20.40 -3.04 14.36
C GLU A 88 -21.93 -3.09 14.20
N HIS A 89 -22.49 -4.31 14.27
CA HIS A 89 -23.94 -4.55 14.33
C HIS A 89 -24.24 -5.61 15.39
#